data_AF-A0A7S2X985-F1
#
_entry.id   AF-A0A7S2X985-F1
#
_cell.length_a   1.000
_cell.length_b   1.000
_cell.length_c   1.000
_cell.angle_alpha   90.00
_cell.angle_beta   90.00
_cell.angle_gamma   90.00
#
_symmetry.space_group_name_H-M   'P 1'
#
loop_
_entity.id
_entity.type
_entity.pdbx_description
1 polymer ?
#
loop_
_entity_poly.entity_id
_entity_poly.type
_entity_poly.pdbx_seq_one_letter_code
_entity_poly.pdbx_strand_id
1 'polypeptide(L)'
;GAFVTRGPSTNNIYLYTLSATESEIRSAHNFVRREFFDRLTEMIPYSRTVLSAPFYCWTSTNVDSFRLNVSIEAKIDRTYLHSSEDICLASLNDYGDWRCLYPTIKDRDAHPLILDGDTASGTFDTCGYVNGTGKLYAFIYTPGRSETTKNNDVLGFLQQYWPFIALGCIVISLSTIYLGYYCYRKLRYRAKYLAEVRAQTDKRIELQRMQEVGAGGGNVGGNDQAQMEHNPLQITINNVNNLQNLPSSKNREEQLAAEEKDQEERLRFISKLESENKELLQLVDNLKGELDGEEIA
;
A
#
# COMPACT_ATOMS: atom_id res chain seq x y z
N GLY A 1 -6.02 32.81 40.87
CA GLY A 1 -6.86 31.65 41.20
C GLY A 1 -8.25 32.15 41.48
N ALA A 2 -9.26 31.62 40.78
CA ALA A 2 -10.66 31.89 41.07
C ALA A 2 -11.18 30.80 42.01
N PHE A 3 -11.83 31.18 43.10
CA PHE A 3 -12.49 30.25 44.01
C PHE A 3 -13.99 30.29 43.73
N VAL A 4 -14.55 29.20 43.23
CA VAL A 4 -16.00 29.01 43.19
C VAL A 4 -16.37 28.13 44.38
N THR A 5 -16.93 28.73 45.43
CA THR A 5 -17.47 28.00 46.59
C THR A 5 -19.00 27.98 46.48
N ARG A 6 -19.60 26.78 46.44
CA ARG A 6 -21.06 26.64 46.43
C ARG A 6 -21.55 26.13 47.79
N GLY A 7 -21.91 27.07 48.67
CA GLY A 7 -22.75 26.87 49.87
C GLY A 7 -22.08 26.21 51.08
N PRO A 8 -22.72 26.22 52.28
CA PRO A 8 -22.17 25.66 53.52
C PRO A 8 -22.73 24.25 53.76
N SER A 9 -22.31 23.29 52.94
CA SER A 9 -22.64 21.87 53.13
C SER A 9 -21.31 21.11 53.28
N THR A 10 -21.26 20.07 54.10
CA THR A 10 -20.02 19.28 54.29
C THR A 10 -19.51 18.60 53.01
N ASN A 11 -20.25 18.73 51.89
CA ASN A 11 -19.87 18.33 50.53
C ASN A 11 -19.56 19.55 49.64
N ASN A 12 -18.66 20.42 50.10
CA ASN A 12 -18.28 21.57 49.28
C ASN A 12 -17.50 21.13 48.04
N ILE A 13 -18.06 21.50 46.88
CA ILE A 13 -17.41 21.38 45.58
C ILE A 13 -16.50 22.60 45.44
N TYR A 14 -15.20 22.34 45.28
CA TYR A 14 -14.22 23.38 45.04
C TYR A 14 -13.56 23.13 43.70
N LEU A 15 -13.52 24.17 42.87
CA LEU A 15 -12.67 24.25 41.69
C LEU A 15 -11.47 25.12 42.05
N TYR A 16 -10.26 24.62 41.82
CA TYR A 16 -9.03 25.33 42.10
C TYR A 16 -8.17 25.40 40.84
N THR A 17 -7.71 26.60 40.51
CA THR A 17 -6.81 26.84 39.37
C THR A 17 -5.57 27.61 39.80
N LEU A 18 -4.41 27.15 39.31
CA LEU A 18 -3.10 27.79 39.49
C LEU A 18 -2.40 27.92 38.15
N SER A 19 -1.63 28.99 37.96
CA SER A 19 -0.66 29.05 36.87
C SER A 19 0.43 28.00 37.10
N ALA A 20 0.83 27.31 36.04
CA ALA A 20 1.94 26.39 36.09
C ALA A 20 3.27 27.13 35.95
N THR A 21 4.34 26.53 36.49
CA THR A 21 5.68 27.12 36.43
C THR A 21 6.37 26.77 35.11
N GLU A 22 7.23 27.65 34.62
CA GLU A 22 7.93 27.44 33.34
C GLU A 22 8.77 26.15 33.33
N SER A 23 9.33 25.76 34.49
CA SER A 23 10.08 24.52 34.66
C SER A 23 9.30 23.26 34.31
N GLU A 24 7.98 23.24 34.59
CA GLU A 24 7.11 22.09 34.30
C GLU A 24 6.76 22.01 32.81
N ILE A 25 6.71 23.17 32.15
CA ILE A 25 6.46 23.27 30.69
C ILE A 25 7.69 22.80 29.91
N ARG A 26 8.90 23.11 30.39
CA ARG A 26 10.15 22.73 29.72
C ARG A 26 10.36 21.21 29.66
N SER A 27 9.77 20.45 30.60
CA SER A 27 9.75 18.99 30.56
C SER A 27 8.73 18.40 29.59
N ALA A 28 7.75 19.20 29.12
CA ALA A 28 6.78 18.75 28.14
C ALA A 28 7.42 18.67 26.75
N HIS A 29 7.23 17.55 26.07
CA HIS A 29 7.77 17.34 24.75
C HIS A 29 6.90 18.04 23.71
N ASN A 30 7.45 19.09 23.08
CA ASN A 30 6.76 19.83 22.01
C ASN A 30 6.95 19.23 20.61
N PHE A 31 7.69 18.11 20.46
CA PHE A 31 7.88 17.43 19.18
C PHE A 31 8.47 16.02 19.26
N VAL A 32 8.23 15.25 18.18
CA VAL A 32 8.81 13.93 17.91
C VAL A 32 10.32 13.99 17.79
N ARG A 33 10.99 13.00 18.40
CA ARG A 33 12.42 12.76 18.27
C ARG A 33 12.84 12.79 16.79
N ARG A 34 13.85 13.61 16.48
CA ARG A 34 14.45 13.82 15.15
C ARG A 34 14.81 12.51 14.42
N GLU A 35 15.11 11.46 15.18
CA GLU A 35 15.51 10.13 14.69
C GLU A 35 14.40 9.35 13.96
N PHE A 36 13.13 9.71 14.13
CA PHE A 36 11.98 9.04 13.47
C PHE A 36 11.45 9.78 12.23
N PHE A 37 11.95 11.00 11.98
CA PHE A 37 11.45 11.89 10.92
C PHE A 37 11.70 11.29 9.52
N ASP A 38 12.86 10.66 9.32
CA ASP A 38 13.24 10.07 8.02
C ASP A 38 12.43 8.80 7.65
N ARG A 39 11.66 8.22 8.58
CA ARG A 39 10.92 6.97 8.35
C ARG A 39 9.40 7.14 8.18
N LEU A 40 8.83 8.31 8.48
CA LEU A 40 7.38 8.49 8.64
C LEU A 40 6.89 9.71 7.83
N THR A 41 7.14 9.71 6.52
CA THR A 41 6.89 10.79 5.55
C THR A 41 5.45 11.37 5.51
N GLU A 42 4.47 10.79 6.23
CA GLU A 42 3.09 11.34 6.31
C GLU A 42 2.46 11.26 7.72
N MET A 43 3.18 10.75 8.73
CA MET A 43 2.62 10.53 10.08
C MET A 43 3.25 11.41 11.16
N ILE A 44 3.94 12.48 10.78
CA ILE A 44 4.61 13.36 11.73
C ILE A 44 3.56 14.22 12.44
N PRO A 45 3.41 14.14 13.77
CA PRO A 45 2.71 15.17 14.51
C PRO A 45 3.56 16.43 14.45
N TYR A 46 2.99 17.48 13.87
CA TYR A 46 3.56 18.81 13.80
C TYR A 46 3.93 19.38 15.17
N SER A 47 4.63 20.51 15.17
CA SER A 47 4.99 21.27 16.36
C SER A 47 3.76 21.47 17.17
N ARG A 48 3.80 21.03 18.41
CA ARG A 48 2.84 21.54 19.38
C ARG A 48 3.52 22.70 20.07
N THR A 49 3.13 23.90 19.69
CA THR A 49 3.62 25.12 20.33
C THR A 49 2.59 25.54 21.36
N VAL A 50 3.00 25.73 22.61
CA VAL A 50 2.14 26.28 23.64
C VAL A 50 1.94 27.77 23.36
N LEU A 51 0.70 28.20 23.16
CA LEU A 51 0.35 29.59 22.80
C LEU A 51 -0.07 30.43 24.01
N SER A 52 -0.54 29.81 25.09
CA SER A 52 -1.01 30.50 26.30
C SER A 52 -0.24 30.07 27.54
N ALA A 53 -0.26 30.88 28.59
CA ALA A 53 0.25 30.47 29.90
C ALA A 53 -0.51 29.22 30.39
N PRO A 54 0.19 28.12 30.72
CA PRO A 54 -0.47 26.92 31.18
C PRO A 54 -0.97 27.06 32.61
N PHE A 55 -2.02 26.32 32.93
CA PHE A 55 -2.67 26.35 34.23
C PHE A 55 -3.09 24.96 34.66
N TYR A 56 -2.97 24.68 35.95
CA TYR A 56 -3.49 23.49 36.56
C TYR A 56 -4.95 23.67 36.96
N CYS A 57 -5.71 22.58 36.88
CA CYS A 57 -7.04 22.47 37.43
C CYS A 57 -7.18 21.29 38.39
N TRP A 58 -7.77 21.55 39.56
CA TRP A 58 -8.18 20.55 40.54
C TRP A 58 -9.66 20.70 40.93
N THR A 59 -10.29 19.57 41.24
CA THR A 59 -11.64 19.46 41.81
C THR A 59 -11.63 18.62 43.09
N SER A 60 -12.61 18.82 43.97
CA SER A 60 -12.74 18.02 45.19
C SER A 60 -13.04 16.54 44.88
N THR A 61 -12.59 15.64 45.76
CA THR A 61 -12.68 14.18 45.59
C THR A 61 -14.10 13.62 45.66
N ASN A 62 -15.04 14.38 46.22
CA ASN A 62 -16.43 13.95 46.42
C ASN A 62 -17.30 14.18 45.18
N VAL A 63 -16.67 14.42 44.03
CA VAL A 63 -17.34 14.78 42.80
C VAL A 63 -16.97 13.79 41.72
N ASP A 64 -17.74 12.71 41.63
CA ASP A 64 -17.67 11.78 40.52
C ASP A 64 -18.16 12.49 39.26
N SER A 65 -17.21 12.90 38.42
CA SER A 65 -17.46 13.49 37.11
C SER A 65 -18.38 14.72 37.11
N PHE A 66 -17.94 15.81 37.73
CA PHE A 66 -18.57 17.11 37.48
C PHE A 66 -18.28 17.54 36.04
N ARG A 67 -19.29 17.48 35.15
CA ARG A 67 -19.28 18.22 33.88
C ARG A 67 -19.51 19.69 34.18
N LEU A 68 -18.51 20.38 34.70
CA LEU A 68 -18.53 21.84 34.71
C LEU A 68 -18.28 22.28 33.28
N ASN A 69 -19.20 23.03 32.68
CA ASN A 69 -18.87 23.76 31.46
C ASN A 69 -18.03 24.99 31.86
N VAL A 70 -16.76 24.76 32.21
CA VAL A 70 -15.84 25.84 32.57
C VAL A 70 -15.31 26.42 31.28
N SER A 71 -15.56 27.71 31.03
CA SER A 71 -14.83 28.46 30.03
C SER A 71 -13.55 29.01 30.65
N ILE A 72 -12.43 28.82 29.97
CA ILE A 72 -11.23 29.61 30.23
C ILE A 72 -11.03 30.62 29.12
N GLU A 73 -10.49 31.77 29.48
CA GLU A 73 -10.08 32.82 28.57
C GLU A 73 -8.58 33.08 28.81
N ALA A 74 -7.76 33.03 27.76
CA ALA A 74 -6.33 33.29 27.88
C ALA A 74 -5.82 34.07 26.66
N LYS A 75 -4.82 34.93 26.90
CA LYS A 75 -4.09 35.57 25.81
C LYS A 75 -3.19 34.55 25.12
N ILE A 76 -3.25 34.53 23.80
CA ILE A 76 -2.45 33.67 22.93
C ILE A 76 -1.38 34.49 22.23
N ASP A 77 -0.19 33.91 22.10
CA ASP A 77 0.85 34.47 21.25
C ASP A 77 0.45 34.33 19.76
N ARG A 78 0.33 35.47 19.08
CA ARG A 78 0.02 35.56 17.63
C ARG A 78 1.21 36.00 16.79
N THR A 79 2.42 35.85 17.32
CA THR A 79 3.66 36.11 16.54
C THR A 79 3.66 35.34 15.21
N TYR A 80 2.97 34.19 15.17
CA TYR A 80 2.69 33.45 13.94
C TYR A 80 1.20 33.51 13.60
N LEU A 81 0.89 33.68 12.31
CA LEU A 81 -0.48 33.68 11.82
C LEU A 81 -1.05 32.24 11.91
N HIS A 82 -1.78 31.95 12.97
CA HIS A 82 -2.43 30.65 13.17
C HIS A 82 -3.91 30.74 12.77
N SER A 83 -4.41 29.75 12.02
CA SER A 83 -5.85 29.60 11.83
C SER A 83 -6.51 29.27 13.16
N SER A 84 -7.73 29.75 13.38
CA SER A 84 -8.55 29.36 14.53
C SER A 84 -8.73 27.85 14.65
N GLU A 85 -8.75 27.17 13.51
CA GLU A 85 -8.93 25.72 13.41
C GLU A 85 -7.70 24.93 13.89
N ASP A 86 -6.52 25.56 13.88
CA ASP A 86 -5.26 24.96 14.30
C ASP A 86 -4.96 25.16 15.79
N ILE A 87 -5.82 25.89 16.50
CA ILE A 87 -5.68 26.15 17.93
C ILE A 87 -6.64 25.22 18.67
N CYS A 88 -6.13 24.51 19.68
CA CYS A 88 -6.99 23.70 20.55
C CYS A 88 -6.64 23.93 22.02
N LEU A 89 -7.63 23.79 22.89
CA LEU A 89 -7.38 23.59 24.31
C LEU A 89 -6.87 22.16 24.51
N ALA A 90 -5.68 22.03 25.11
CA ALA A 90 -5.02 20.76 25.32
C ALA A 90 -4.70 20.52 26.79
N SER A 91 -4.64 19.25 27.17
CA SER A 91 -4.13 18.80 28.46
C SER A 91 -2.80 18.08 28.30
N LEU A 92 -1.88 18.24 29.26
CA LEU A 92 -0.67 17.44 29.33
C LEU A 92 -1.00 16.04 29.86
N ASN A 93 -0.57 14.99 29.16
CA ASN A 93 -0.70 13.61 29.64
C ASN A 93 0.46 13.22 30.58
N ASP A 94 0.36 12.05 31.21
CA ASP A 94 1.40 11.52 32.12
C ASP A 94 2.74 11.23 31.41
N TYR A 95 2.76 11.21 30.08
CA TYR A 95 3.96 11.01 29.25
C TYR A 95 4.64 12.32 28.85
N GLY A 96 4.10 13.48 29.26
CA GLY A 96 4.63 14.79 28.89
C GLY A 96 4.24 15.26 27.49
N ASP A 97 3.22 14.66 26.87
CA ASP A 97 2.65 15.10 25.59
C ASP A 97 1.39 15.95 25.81
N TRP A 98 1.33 17.08 25.11
CA TRP A 98 0.10 17.87 25.00
C TRP A 98 -0.91 17.17 24.10
N ARG A 99 -2.15 16.97 24.55
CA ARG A 99 -3.24 16.40 23.75
C ARG A 99 -4.46 17.32 23.76
N CYS A 100 -4.98 17.65 22.58
CA CYS A 100 -6.25 18.38 22.47
C CYS A 100 -7.36 17.63 23.19
N LEU A 101 -8.19 18.37 23.94
CA LEU A 101 -9.39 17.80 24.56
C LEU A 101 -10.40 17.33 23.51
N TYR A 102 -10.51 18.08 22.43
CA TYR A 102 -11.35 17.78 21.28
C TYR A 102 -10.45 17.54 20.06
N PRO A 103 -9.96 16.29 19.86
CA PRO A 103 -9.00 15.99 18.81
C PRO A 103 -9.62 15.94 17.42
N THR A 104 -10.91 15.61 17.30
CA THR A 104 -11.59 15.51 16.00
C THR A 104 -12.26 16.81 15.60
N ILE A 105 -12.45 17.03 14.30
CA ILE A 105 -13.18 18.20 13.77
C ILE A 105 -14.61 18.22 14.32
N LYS A 106 -15.29 17.06 14.33
CA LYS A 106 -16.66 16.94 14.87
C LYS A 106 -16.75 17.36 16.34
N ASP A 107 -15.76 17.00 17.15
CA ASP A 107 -15.73 17.38 18.57
C ASP A 107 -15.49 18.88 18.73
N ARG A 108 -14.66 19.48 17.87
CA ARG A 108 -14.39 20.94 17.84
C ARG A 108 -15.59 21.73 17.34
N ASP A 109 -16.35 21.22 16.38
CA ASP A 109 -17.59 21.83 15.92
C ASP A 109 -18.65 21.85 17.04
N ALA A 110 -18.69 20.80 17.87
CA ALA A 110 -19.56 20.73 19.03
C ALA A 110 -19.09 21.61 20.21
N HIS A 111 -17.79 21.90 20.28
CA HIS A 111 -17.15 22.70 21.33
C HIS A 111 -16.24 23.77 20.72
N PRO A 112 -16.84 24.78 20.02
CA PRO A 112 -16.07 25.74 19.26
C PRO A 112 -15.20 26.60 20.16
N LEU A 113 -13.97 26.81 19.71
CA LEU A 113 -13.04 27.74 20.33
C LEU A 113 -13.43 29.18 19.90
N ILE A 114 -13.67 30.06 20.85
CA ILE A 114 -13.99 31.47 20.57
C ILE A 114 -12.67 32.24 20.54
N LEU A 115 -12.40 32.94 19.44
CA LEU A 115 -11.24 33.81 19.29
C LEU A 115 -11.70 35.25 19.11
N ASP A 116 -11.28 36.11 20.02
CA ASP A 116 -11.51 37.56 19.95
C ASP A 116 -10.17 38.29 20.11
N GLY A 117 -9.63 38.78 18.99
CA GLY A 117 -8.27 39.33 18.96
C GLY A 117 -7.23 38.34 19.50
N ASP A 118 -6.38 38.78 20.42
CA ASP A 118 -5.33 37.94 21.02
C ASP A 118 -5.84 37.01 22.11
N THR A 119 -7.16 36.84 22.24
CA THR A 119 -7.76 36.07 23.31
C THR A 119 -8.42 34.81 22.75
N ALA A 120 -8.07 33.65 23.30
CA ALA A 120 -8.73 32.38 23.04
C ALA A 120 -9.59 31.98 24.24
N SER A 121 -10.81 31.54 23.97
CA SER A 121 -11.68 30.92 24.96
C SER A 121 -12.13 29.53 24.55
N GLY A 122 -12.09 28.60 25.50
CA GLY A 122 -12.46 27.21 25.28
C GLY A 122 -13.06 26.62 26.54
N THR A 123 -13.88 25.58 26.34
CA THR A 123 -14.55 24.87 27.43
C THR A 123 -13.87 23.55 27.73
N PHE A 124 -13.89 23.13 28.99
CA PHE A 124 -13.44 21.80 29.40
C PHE A 124 -14.32 21.27 30.52
N ASP A 125 -14.45 19.95 30.60
CA ASP A 125 -15.40 19.26 31.47
C ASP A 125 -14.74 18.40 32.55
N THR A 126 -13.40 18.29 32.57
CA THR A 126 -12.69 17.48 33.57
C THR A 126 -11.53 18.24 34.21
N CYS A 127 -11.24 17.94 35.47
CA CYS A 127 -10.05 18.41 36.21
C CYS A 127 -9.40 17.25 36.97
N GLY A 128 -8.19 17.48 37.49
CA GLY A 128 -7.56 16.53 38.42
C GLY A 128 -8.23 16.56 39.79
N TYR A 129 -7.96 15.60 40.66
CA TYR A 129 -8.47 15.64 42.04
C TYR A 129 -7.49 16.36 42.97
N VAL A 130 -7.97 17.11 43.96
CA VAL A 130 -7.10 17.84 44.93
C VAL A 130 -6.10 16.94 45.65
N ASN A 131 -6.45 15.68 45.91
CA ASN A 131 -5.55 14.69 46.55
C ASN A 131 -4.67 13.92 45.54
N GLY A 132 -4.74 14.25 44.25
CA GLY A 132 -4.01 13.61 43.17
C GLY A 132 -3.21 14.61 42.32
N THR A 133 -2.75 14.15 41.16
CA THR A 133 -2.11 15.01 40.17
C THR A 133 -3.17 15.93 39.55
N GLY A 134 -2.90 17.24 39.57
CA GLY A 134 -3.74 18.22 38.87
C GLY A 134 -3.67 17.97 37.36
N LYS A 135 -4.72 18.34 36.63
CA LYS A 135 -4.63 18.35 35.18
C LYS A 135 -4.08 19.68 34.71
N LEU A 136 -3.01 19.63 33.92
CA LEU A 136 -2.39 20.80 33.33
C LEU A 136 -3.00 21.08 31.95
N TYR A 137 -3.38 22.33 31.71
CA TYR A 137 -4.04 22.79 30.49
C TYR A 137 -3.33 23.98 29.86
N ALA A 138 -3.41 24.08 28.53
CA ALA A 138 -2.98 25.25 27.76
C ALA A 138 -3.66 25.28 26.40
N PHE A 139 -3.74 26.46 25.78
CA PHE A 139 -3.99 26.57 24.34
C PHE A 139 -2.69 26.25 23.62
N ILE A 140 -2.77 25.31 22.67
CA ILE A 140 -1.64 24.93 21.83
C ILE A 140 -2.00 25.15 20.37
N TYR A 141 -0.99 25.48 19.58
CA TYR A 141 -1.01 25.31 18.15
C TYR A 141 -0.79 23.83 17.84
N THR A 142 -1.73 23.25 17.14
CA THR A 142 -1.67 21.90 16.61
C THR A 142 -2.21 22.00 15.18
N PRO A 143 -1.37 22.41 14.21
CA PRO A 143 -1.82 22.53 12.84
C PRO A 143 -2.44 21.20 12.49
N GLY A 144 -3.70 21.29 12.06
CA GLY A 144 -4.49 20.11 11.87
C GLY A 144 -3.64 19.12 11.07
N ARG A 145 -3.48 17.92 11.62
CA ARG A 145 -4.05 16.85 10.85
C ARG A 145 -5.48 17.31 10.60
N SER A 146 -5.71 17.98 9.46
CA SER A 146 -6.88 17.62 8.70
C SER A 146 -6.90 16.11 8.86
N GLU A 147 -8.03 15.53 9.20
CA GLU A 147 -8.18 14.21 8.65
C GLU A 147 -7.75 14.43 7.18
N THR A 148 -6.62 13.84 6.77
CA THR A 148 -6.73 12.96 5.64
C THR A 148 -7.99 12.21 6.00
N THR A 149 -9.13 12.75 5.56
CA THR A 149 -10.29 12.01 5.11
C THR A 149 -9.61 11.00 4.21
N LYS A 150 -9.04 9.97 4.82
CA LYS A 150 -8.12 9.07 4.16
C LYS A 150 -9.10 8.17 3.47
N ASN A 151 -9.59 8.71 2.37
CA ASN A 151 -10.88 8.48 1.77
C ASN A 151 -11.77 7.53 2.58
N ASN A 152 -12.47 8.04 3.60
CA ASN A 152 -13.68 7.35 4.05
C ASN A 152 -14.65 7.18 2.88
N ASP A 153 -14.52 7.99 1.82
CA ASP A 153 -15.14 7.77 0.53
C ASP A 153 -14.69 6.48 -0.15
N VAL A 154 -13.42 6.06 -0.05
CA VAL A 154 -12.97 4.78 -0.65
C VAL A 154 -13.49 3.61 0.15
N LEU A 155 -13.45 3.68 1.49
CA LEU A 155 -14.01 2.62 2.34
C LEU A 155 -15.54 2.55 2.24
N GLY A 156 -16.21 3.70 2.17
CA GLY A 156 -17.65 3.81 1.95
C GLY A 156 -18.07 3.35 0.56
N PHE A 157 -17.29 3.69 -0.48
CA PHE A 157 -17.47 3.20 -1.85
C PHE A 157 -17.24 1.69 -1.91
N LEU A 158 -16.17 1.17 -1.29
CA LEU A 158 -15.93 -0.27 -1.22
C LEU A 158 -17.08 -0.99 -0.52
N GLN A 159 -17.58 -0.43 0.59
CA GLN A 159 -18.69 -1.02 1.33
C GLN A 159 -20.00 -1.00 0.53
N GLN A 160 -20.26 0.07 -0.22
CA GLN A 160 -21.44 0.20 -1.08
C GLN A 160 -21.39 -0.75 -2.30
N TYR A 161 -20.21 -0.91 -2.90
CA TYR A 161 -20.02 -1.69 -4.13
C TYR A 161 -19.46 -3.10 -3.92
N TRP A 162 -19.19 -3.50 -2.67
CA TRP A 162 -18.72 -4.84 -2.30
C TRP A 162 -19.48 -5.99 -2.97
N PRO A 163 -20.83 -6.03 -2.99
CA PRO A 163 -21.54 -7.14 -3.62
C PRO A 163 -21.30 -7.24 -5.13
N PHE A 164 -21.14 -6.10 -5.84
CA PHE A 164 -20.86 -6.09 -7.27
C PHE A 164 -19.44 -6.56 -7.58
N ILE A 165 -18.46 -6.14 -6.77
CA ILE A 165 -17.07 -6.58 -6.89
C ILE A 165 -16.97 -8.10 -6.64
N ALA A 166 -17.62 -8.60 -5.57
CA ALA A 166 -17.67 -10.03 -5.27
C ALA A 166 -18.32 -10.84 -6.40
N LEU A 167 -19.42 -10.35 -6.96
CA LEU A 167 -20.09 -10.98 -8.09
C LEU A 167 -19.19 -11.00 -9.35
N GLY A 168 -18.46 -9.90 -9.62
CA GLY A 168 -17.47 -9.83 -10.69
C GLY A 168 -16.38 -10.89 -10.56
N CYS A 169 -15.82 -11.06 -9.35
CA CYS A 169 -14.82 -12.10 -9.08
C CYS A 169 -15.35 -13.52 -9.33
N ILE A 170 -16.61 -13.80 -8.95
CA ILE A 170 -17.25 -15.10 -9.21
C ILE A 170 -17.42 -15.33 -10.73
N VAL A 171 -17.91 -14.33 -11.47
CA VAL A 171 -18.08 -14.47 -12.93
C VAL A 171 -16.73 -14.68 -13.64
N ILE A 172 -15.69 -13.96 -13.23
CA ILE A 172 -14.34 -14.12 -13.80
C ILE A 172 -13.80 -15.54 -13.51
N SER A 173 -13.93 -16.02 -12.27
CA SER A 173 -13.47 -17.37 -11.91
C SER A 173 -14.22 -18.49 -12.65
N LEU A 174 -15.54 -18.37 -12.84
CA LEU A 174 -16.30 -19.33 -13.65
C LEU A 174 -15.89 -19.27 -15.13
N SER A 175 -15.63 -18.07 -15.65
CA SER A 175 -15.19 -17.87 -17.03
C SER A 175 -13.81 -18.46 -17.29
N THR A 176 -12.87 -18.33 -16.35
CA THR A 176 -11.52 -18.92 -16.48
C THR A 176 -11.57 -20.44 -16.41
N ILE A 177 -12.40 -21.03 -15.53
CA ILE A 177 -12.64 -22.48 -15.49
C ILE A 177 -13.22 -22.97 -16.82
N TYR A 178 -14.22 -22.26 -17.36
CA TYR A 178 -14.83 -22.61 -18.65
C TYR A 178 -13.83 -22.54 -19.80
N LEU A 179 -13.01 -21.48 -19.87
CA LEU A 179 -11.95 -21.34 -20.88
C LEU A 179 -10.89 -22.45 -20.75
N GLY A 180 -10.46 -22.77 -19.53
CA GLY A 180 -9.53 -23.87 -19.26
C GLY A 180 -10.09 -25.20 -19.76
N TYR A 181 -11.36 -25.50 -19.44
CA TYR A 181 -12.06 -26.69 -19.94
C TYR A 181 -12.16 -26.70 -21.47
N TYR A 182 -12.49 -25.57 -22.09
CA TYR A 182 -12.62 -25.46 -23.55
C TYR A 182 -11.28 -25.70 -24.25
N CYS A 183 -10.19 -25.09 -23.75
CA CYS A 183 -8.84 -25.31 -24.24
C CYS A 183 -8.41 -26.77 -24.12
N TYR A 184 -8.61 -27.38 -22.94
CA TYR A 184 -8.33 -28.80 -22.72
C TYR A 184 -9.12 -29.69 -23.69
N ARG A 185 -10.42 -29.41 -23.87
CA ARG A 185 -11.28 -30.17 -24.79
C ARG A 185 -10.82 -30.03 -26.24
N LYS A 186 -10.44 -28.83 -26.68
CA LYS A 186 -9.88 -28.60 -28.04
C LYS A 186 -8.56 -29.34 -28.25
N LEU A 187 -7.66 -29.32 -27.27
CA LEU A 187 -6.40 -30.08 -27.34
C LEU A 187 -6.65 -31.58 -27.44
N ARG A 188 -7.60 -32.12 -26.65
CA ARG A 188 -8.00 -33.53 -26.74
C ARG A 188 -8.54 -33.90 -28.12
N TYR A 189 -9.39 -33.07 -28.72
CA TYR A 189 -9.88 -33.33 -30.08
C TYR A 189 -8.76 -33.28 -31.11
N ARG A 190 -7.84 -32.31 -31.04
CA ARG A 190 -6.67 -32.26 -31.94
C ARG A 190 -5.82 -33.51 -31.84
N ALA A 191 -5.55 -33.99 -30.63
CA ALA A 191 -4.81 -35.22 -30.42
C ALA A 191 -5.52 -36.43 -31.05
N LYS A 192 -6.85 -36.52 -30.92
CA LYS A 192 -7.64 -37.59 -31.55
C LYS A 192 -7.58 -37.54 -33.07
N TYR A 193 -7.74 -36.36 -33.67
CA TYR A 193 -7.64 -36.19 -35.14
C TYR A 193 -6.23 -36.52 -35.66
N LEU A 194 -5.17 -36.10 -34.96
CA LEU A 194 -3.80 -36.46 -35.34
C LEU A 194 -3.56 -37.96 -35.25
N ALA A 195 -4.12 -38.64 -34.25
CA ALA A 195 -4.03 -40.09 -34.14
C ALA A 195 -4.78 -40.81 -35.27
N GLU A 196 -5.99 -40.35 -35.63
CA GLU A 196 -6.77 -40.89 -36.75
C GLU A 196 -6.05 -40.66 -38.10
N VAL A 197 -5.50 -39.46 -38.32
CA VAL A 197 -4.70 -39.15 -39.52
C VAL A 197 -3.48 -40.06 -39.58
N ARG A 198 -2.70 -40.18 -38.50
CA ARG A 198 -1.53 -41.07 -38.44
C ARG A 198 -1.91 -42.51 -38.78
N ALA A 199 -2.96 -43.05 -38.17
CA ALA A 199 -3.45 -44.39 -38.46
C ALA A 199 -3.87 -44.59 -39.92
N GLN A 200 -4.44 -43.56 -40.57
CA GLN A 200 -4.73 -43.62 -42.01
C GLN A 200 -3.47 -43.55 -42.87
N THR A 201 -2.49 -42.71 -42.53
CA THR A 201 -1.18 -42.68 -43.22
C THR A 201 -0.46 -44.02 -43.11
N ASP A 202 -0.43 -44.61 -41.92
CA ASP A 202 0.23 -45.91 -41.69
C ASP A 202 -0.41 -46.99 -42.56
N LYS A 203 -1.75 -47.02 -42.65
CA LYS A 203 -2.47 -47.93 -43.57
C LYS A 203 -2.15 -47.67 -45.03
N ARG A 204 -2.00 -46.40 -45.45
CA ARG A 204 -1.61 -46.07 -46.84
C ARG A 204 -0.18 -46.51 -47.14
N ILE A 205 0.75 -46.32 -46.20
CA ILE A 205 2.13 -46.77 -46.32
C ILE A 205 2.19 -48.31 -46.37
N GLU A 206 1.39 -49.00 -45.56
CA GLU A 206 1.28 -50.46 -45.58
C GLU A 206 0.74 -50.97 -46.92
N LEU A 207 -0.33 -50.36 -47.45
CA LEU A 207 -0.86 -50.69 -48.78
C LEU A 207 0.17 -50.44 -49.89
N GLN A 208 0.91 -49.34 -49.83
CA GLN A 208 2.00 -49.05 -50.77
C GLN A 208 3.12 -50.09 -50.68
N ARG A 209 3.53 -50.48 -49.47
CA ARG A 209 4.52 -51.56 -49.27
C ARG A 209 4.01 -52.90 -49.81
N MET A 210 2.73 -53.24 -49.61
CA MET A 210 2.14 -54.44 -50.20
C MET A 210 2.09 -54.38 -51.72
N GLN A 211 1.87 -53.20 -52.30
CA GLN A 211 1.93 -53.02 -53.76
C GLN A 211 3.36 -53.12 -54.29
N GLU A 212 4.35 -52.55 -53.61
CA GLU A 212 5.76 -52.62 -54.03
C GLU A 212 6.35 -54.04 -53.87
N VAL A 213 6.03 -54.72 -52.77
CA VAL A 213 6.46 -56.12 -52.52
C VAL A 213 5.64 -57.09 -53.38
N GLY A 214 4.34 -56.83 -53.57
CA GLY A 214 3.45 -57.62 -54.43
C GLY A 214 3.72 -57.43 -55.93
N ALA A 215 4.21 -56.27 -56.36
CA ALA A 215 4.65 -56.04 -57.73
C ALA A 215 5.95 -56.78 -58.08
N GLY A 216 6.74 -57.19 -57.08
CA GLY A 216 7.86 -58.13 -57.26
C GLY A 216 7.44 -59.61 -57.21
N GLY A 217 6.19 -59.89 -56.81
CA GLY A 217 5.65 -61.24 -56.56
C GLY A 217 4.61 -61.70 -57.59
N GLY A 218 4.75 -61.29 -58.85
CA GLY A 218 3.91 -61.78 -59.95
C GLY A 218 4.36 -63.16 -60.45
N ASN A 219 4.22 -64.20 -59.61
CA ASN A 219 3.86 -65.59 -59.98
C ASN A 219 4.24 -66.56 -58.86
N VAL A 220 3.37 -66.76 -57.87
CA VAL A 220 3.12 -68.12 -57.37
C VAL A 220 1.66 -68.20 -56.94
N GLY A 221 0.82 -68.76 -57.81
CA GLY A 221 -0.50 -69.23 -57.41
C GLY A 221 -0.33 -70.44 -56.49
N GLY A 222 -1.10 -70.46 -55.40
CA GLY A 222 -1.15 -71.60 -54.50
C GLY A 222 -1.68 -71.18 -53.15
N ASN A 223 -2.91 -71.58 -52.86
CA ASN A 223 -3.46 -71.61 -51.52
C ASN A 223 -2.43 -72.29 -50.60
N ASP A 224 -1.91 -71.57 -49.60
CA ASP A 224 -1.74 -72.09 -48.25
C ASP A 224 -1.25 -71.00 -47.29
N GLN A 225 -1.73 -71.12 -46.07
CA GLN A 225 -1.47 -70.24 -44.95
C GLN A 225 0.03 -70.19 -44.63
N ALA A 226 0.66 -69.03 -44.82
CA ALA A 226 2.00 -68.77 -44.30
C ALA A 226 1.93 -67.64 -43.25
N GLN A 227 2.22 -68.02 -42.01
CA GLN A 227 2.38 -67.12 -40.87
C GLN A 227 3.53 -66.14 -41.14
N MET A 228 3.29 -64.84 -40.94
CA MET A 228 4.29 -63.80 -41.11
C MET A 228 5.25 -63.79 -39.93
N GLU A 229 6.45 -64.33 -40.13
CA GLU A 229 7.60 -64.13 -39.25
C GLU A 229 8.16 -62.70 -39.43
N HIS A 230 8.45 -62.01 -38.32
CA HIS A 230 9.01 -60.66 -38.29
C HIS A 230 10.41 -60.61 -38.92
N ASN A 231 10.58 -59.82 -39.98
CA ASN A 231 11.88 -59.57 -40.61
C ASN A 231 12.69 -58.54 -39.77
N PRO A 232 13.85 -58.90 -39.19
CA PRO A 232 14.60 -58.05 -38.26
C PRO A 232 15.33 -56.86 -38.91
N LEU A 233 15.25 -56.67 -40.23
CA LEU A 233 15.88 -55.52 -40.92
C LEU A 233 15.10 -54.20 -40.81
N GLN A 234 13.82 -54.22 -40.41
CA GLN A 234 13.02 -52.99 -40.31
C GLN A 234 13.35 -52.13 -39.07
N ILE A 235 13.95 -52.72 -38.02
CA ILE A 235 14.31 -52.00 -36.80
C ILE A 235 15.56 -51.12 -37.04
N THR A 236 16.42 -51.49 -37.98
CA THR A 236 17.68 -50.77 -38.23
C THR A 236 17.48 -49.50 -39.07
N ILE A 237 16.52 -49.48 -40.01
CA ILE A 237 16.27 -48.31 -40.88
C ILE A 237 15.62 -47.15 -40.11
N ASN A 238 14.74 -47.44 -39.15
CA ASN A 238 14.09 -46.40 -38.33
C ASN A 238 15.07 -45.66 -37.39
N ASN A 239 16.15 -46.32 -36.95
CA ASN A 239 17.20 -45.67 -36.17
C ASN A 239 18.15 -44.82 -37.01
N VAL A 240 18.32 -45.12 -38.31
CA VAL A 240 19.17 -44.33 -39.21
C VAL A 240 18.47 -43.04 -39.67
N ASN A 241 17.15 -43.08 -39.90
CA ASN A 241 16.38 -41.87 -40.25
C ASN A 241 16.27 -40.85 -39.09
N ASN A 242 16.29 -41.31 -37.84
CA ASN A 242 16.31 -40.41 -36.68
C ASN A 242 17.67 -39.73 -36.46
N LEU A 243 18.76 -40.27 -37.02
CA LEU A 243 20.09 -39.65 -36.97
C LEU A 243 20.34 -38.68 -38.15
N GLN A 244 19.49 -38.66 -39.17
CA GLN A 244 19.58 -37.73 -40.31
C GLN A 244 18.74 -36.46 -40.18
N ASN A 245 17.90 -36.34 -39.14
CA ASN A 245 17.18 -35.10 -38.81
C ASN A 245 18.07 -34.09 -38.06
N LEU A 246 19.27 -33.84 -38.59
CA LEU A 246 20.02 -32.64 -38.24
C LEU A 246 19.31 -31.45 -38.90
N PRO A 247 18.98 -30.37 -38.16
CA PRO A 247 18.36 -29.20 -38.77
C PRO A 247 19.23 -28.70 -39.92
N SER A 248 18.63 -28.51 -41.11
CA SER A 248 19.36 -28.03 -42.30
C SER A 248 20.15 -26.77 -41.94
N SER A 249 21.38 -26.64 -42.47
CA SER A 249 22.30 -25.52 -42.19
C SER A 249 21.62 -24.14 -42.25
N LYS A 250 20.62 -24.01 -43.13
CA LYS A 250 19.79 -22.81 -43.29
C LYS A 250 18.99 -22.41 -42.05
N ASN A 251 18.40 -23.36 -41.32
CA ASN A 251 17.65 -23.08 -40.09
C ASN A 251 18.58 -22.67 -38.95
N ARG A 252 19.83 -23.13 -38.96
CA ARG A 252 20.85 -22.75 -37.98
C ARG A 252 21.38 -21.33 -38.24
N GLU A 253 21.59 -20.96 -39.51
CA GLU A 253 21.97 -19.60 -39.90
C GLU A 253 20.86 -18.58 -39.57
N GLU A 254 19.59 -18.90 -39.83
CA GLU A 254 18.46 -18.03 -39.47
C GLU A 254 18.32 -17.84 -37.95
N GLN A 255 18.58 -18.88 -37.15
CA GLN A 255 18.58 -18.76 -35.68
C GLN A 255 19.72 -17.89 -35.19
N LEU A 256 20.94 -18.06 -35.71
CA LEU A 256 22.09 -17.23 -35.34
C LEU A 256 21.89 -15.76 -35.72
N ALA A 257 21.35 -15.49 -36.92
CA ALA A 257 21.04 -14.13 -37.34
C ALA A 257 19.92 -13.47 -36.50
N ALA A 258 18.96 -14.25 -36.00
CA ALA A 258 17.94 -13.74 -35.08
C ALA A 258 18.52 -13.45 -33.69
N GLU A 259 19.42 -14.29 -33.19
CA GLU A 259 20.13 -14.09 -31.92
C GLU A 259 21.06 -12.88 -31.97
N GLU A 260 21.79 -12.66 -33.08
CA GLU A 260 22.64 -11.47 -33.27
C GLU A 260 21.80 -10.17 -33.24
N LYS A 261 20.64 -10.15 -33.90
CA LYS A 261 19.74 -9.00 -33.86
C LYS A 261 19.20 -8.71 -32.45
N ASP A 262 18.81 -9.75 -31.72
CA ASP A 262 18.35 -9.59 -30.33
C ASP A 262 19.47 -9.07 -29.42
N GLN A 263 20.72 -9.52 -29.63
CA GLN A 263 21.88 -8.99 -28.91
C GLN A 263 22.15 -7.53 -29.24
N GLU A 264 22.07 -7.12 -30.51
CA GLU A 264 22.25 -5.72 -30.92
C GLU A 264 21.17 -4.80 -30.30
N GLU A 265 19.92 -5.25 -30.26
CA GLU A 265 18.82 -4.49 -29.65
C GLU A 265 19.02 -4.33 -28.13
N ARG A 266 19.44 -5.39 -27.44
CA ARG A 266 19.77 -5.34 -26.01
C ARG A 266 20.93 -4.39 -25.73
N LEU A 267 21.99 -4.42 -26.53
CA LEU A 267 23.13 -3.52 -26.37
C LEU A 267 22.74 -2.05 -26.60
N ARG A 268 21.90 -1.77 -27.60
CA ARG A 268 21.35 -0.42 -27.81
C ARG A 268 20.54 0.05 -26.61
N PHE A 269 19.67 -0.81 -26.07
CA PHE A 269 18.86 -0.47 -24.90
C PHE A 269 19.71 -0.20 -23.66
N ILE A 270 20.75 -1.01 -23.41
CA ILE A 270 21.70 -0.79 -22.30
C ILE A 270 22.44 0.54 -22.48
N SER A 271 22.94 0.84 -23.68
CA SER A 271 23.64 2.11 -23.94
C SER A 271 22.74 3.33 -23.71
N LYS A 272 21.45 3.21 -24.03
CA LYS A 272 20.46 4.26 -23.77
C LYS A 272 20.26 4.47 -22.26
N LEU A 273 20.07 3.40 -21.50
CA LEU A 273 19.93 3.49 -20.04
C LEU A 273 21.17 4.08 -19.36
N GLU A 274 22.38 3.74 -19.85
CA GLU A 274 23.61 4.33 -19.33
C GLU A 274 23.70 5.84 -19.60
N SER A 275 23.22 6.30 -20.77
CA SER A 275 23.18 7.73 -21.08
C SER A 275 22.18 8.48 -20.21
N GLU A 276 20.96 7.94 -20.03
CA GLU A 276 19.92 8.54 -19.17
C GLU A 276 20.37 8.61 -17.70
N ASN A 277 21.07 7.57 -17.22
CA ASN A 277 21.60 7.55 -15.85
C ASN A 277 22.71 8.60 -15.65
N LYS A 278 23.59 8.80 -16.64
CA LYS A 278 24.59 9.88 -16.59
C LYS A 278 23.95 11.27 -16.57
N GLU A 279 22.91 11.50 -17.37
CA GLU A 279 22.17 12.77 -17.37
C GLU A 279 21.50 13.02 -16.01
N LEU A 280 20.88 12.00 -15.42
CA LEU A 280 20.28 12.10 -14.09
C LEU A 280 21.30 12.41 -13.00
N LEU A 281 22.47 11.76 -13.03
CA LEU A 281 23.53 12.03 -12.07
C LEU A 281 24.07 13.46 -12.19
N GLN A 282 24.24 13.97 -13.42
CA GLN A 282 24.62 15.37 -13.63
C GLN A 282 23.56 16.35 -13.11
N LEU A 283 22.27 16.02 -13.27
CA LEU A 283 21.17 16.85 -12.77
C LEU A 283 21.16 16.88 -11.24
N VAL A 284 21.38 15.73 -10.60
CA VAL A 284 21.51 15.63 -9.14
C VAL A 284 22.71 16.43 -8.64
N ASP A 285 23.88 16.33 -9.29
CA ASP A 285 25.07 17.08 -8.90
C ASP A 285 24.87 18.60 -9.07
N ASN A 286 24.20 19.03 -10.13
CA ASN A 286 23.86 20.44 -10.35
C ASN A 286 22.90 20.96 -9.27
N LEU A 287 21.83 20.22 -8.96
CA LEU A 287 20.87 20.60 -7.91
C LEU A 287 21.54 20.65 -6.53
N LYS A 288 22.45 19.71 -6.26
CA LYS A 288 23.22 19.70 -5.01
C LYS A 288 24.15 20.92 -4.93
N GLY A 289 24.80 21.29 -6.04
CA GLY A 289 25.62 22.50 -6.11
C GLY A 289 24.83 23.80 -5.91
N GLU A 290 23.60 23.88 -6.41
CA GLU A 290 22.70 25.02 -6.18
C GLU A 290 22.27 25.12 -4.71
N LEU A 291 21.92 23.99 -4.08
CA LEU A 291 21.55 23.93 -2.66
C LEU A 291 22.70 24.30 -1.72
N ASP A 292 23.91 23.80 -1.98
CA ASP A 292 25.10 24.13 -1.17
C ASP A 292 25.55 25.60 -1.38
N GLY A 293 25.20 26.22 -2.51
CA GLY A 293 25.49 27.62 -2.82
C GLY A 293 24.52 28.63 -2.20
N GLU A 294 23.28 28.22 -1.93
CA GLU A 294 22.23 29.07 -1.34
C GLU A 294 22.30 29.13 0.20
N GLU A 295 23.10 28.28 0.84
CA GLU A 295 23.30 28.24 2.30
C GLU A 295 24.43 29.19 2.81
N ILE A 296 25.11 29.94 1.92
CA ILE A 296 26.22 30.86 2.24
C ILE A 296 25.90 32.35 1.91
N ALA A 297 24.68 32.67 1.46
CA ALA A 297 24.21 34.05 1.28
C ALA A 297 23.28 34.50 2.43
#